data_AF-A0A0G4NGE1-F1
#
_entry.id   AF-A0A0G4NGE1-F1
#
_cell.length_a   1.000
_cell.length_b   1.000
_cell.length_c   1.000
_cell.angle_alpha   90.00
_cell.angle_beta   90.00
_cell.angle_gamma   90.00
#
_symmetry.space_group_name_H-M   'P 1'
#
loop_
_entity.id
_entity.type
_entity.pdbx_description
1 polymer ?
#
loop_
_entity_poly.entity_id
_entity_poly.type
_entity_poly.pdbx_seq_one_letter_code
_entity_poly.pdbx_strand_id
1 'polypeptide(L)'
;MESGDDPETEKKIVQPSSTGSELVRISSETQPGRTVLPEPVAKAISLATRSSSLALRVGTLITSYGFDAAKFTTLSSLELGRGILEGILHRAGQNAIARSQSTLARVDAETVIERSLESLHMAMSQIVFWTTAGFYVAETTFAAGSQITQLLLSSLDQFFGSTDSSRAIASIITLVRREFQNPATGGNPGTWQGEAGKVKAAVSFAVQNGYKLVDCAYCYANEDEVGEGLKDAFAAGVKREDIFVTSKLWGTYQTSDARVEEALDKSLKSLGLEYLDLYLIHWPVAMNPEGNHDRFPTLPDGSRDLIRDHKHTDTWKSMEKLLDTGKVKAIGVCNYSKRYLEELLPVAKVVPAVNQIENHPSLPQDEIVSLCKEKGIHIMSYSPFGSTGGPLMSASVIVKIAEKHGVSPGTVLLSYNTSRGTTVLPKSTSTDRIKANLQTIKLDDEDLKSLNDYSADLAAKNEFKRYVYPPFGIDFGFPDKS
;
A
#
# COMPACT_ATOMS: atom_id res chain seq x y z
N MET A 1 19.59 10.37 81.45
CA MET A 1 19.93 10.05 80.05
C MET A 1 19.11 11.02 79.21
N GLU A 2 19.48 12.31 79.21
CA GLU A 2 20.45 12.92 78.24
C GLU A 2 19.88 12.82 76.82
N SER A 3 19.25 13.86 76.25
CA SER A 3 19.78 15.16 75.74
C SER A 3 20.39 15.07 74.34
N GLY A 4 19.99 15.99 73.44
CA GLY A 4 20.64 16.28 72.16
C GLY A 4 19.61 16.44 71.04
N ASP A 5 18.95 17.59 70.90
CA ASP A 5 19.40 18.86 70.29
C ASP A 5 19.41 18.84 68.75
N ASP A 6 18.46 19.57 68.20
CA ASP A 6 18.55 20.32 66.95
C ASP A 6 19.25 21.66 67.27
N PRO A 7 19.96 22.30 66.32
CA PRO A 7 19.73 23.74 66.21
C PRO A 7 19.69 24.27 64.77
N GLU A 8 18.57 24.95 64.49
CA GLU A 8 18.43 26.33 63.99
C GLU A 8 19.59 26.96 63.18
N THR A 9 19.26 27.61 62.05
CA THR A 9 19.10 29.09 62.05
C THR A 9 18.56 29.68 60.75
N GLU A 10 17.82 30.77 60.96
CA GLU A 10 17.06 31.62 60.04
C GLU A 10 17.87 32.50 59.06
N LYS A 11 17.14 32.88 57.98
CA LYS A 11 17.09 34.18 57.28
C LYS A 11 18.35 34.74 56.60
N LYS A 12 18.20 35.01 55.29
CA LYS A 12 18.30 36.40 54.77
C LYS A 12 17.69 36.58 53.38
N ILE A 13 16.72 37.48 53.31
CA ILE A 13 16.22 38.11 52.08
C ILE A 13 17.20 39.22 51.68
N VAL A 14 17.70 39.18 50.44
CA VAL A 14 18.27 40.33 49.72
C VAL A 14 17.91 40.18 48.22
N GLN A 15 17.12 41.12 47.70
CA GLN A 15 17.11 41.48 46.26
C GLN A 15 17.95 42.77 46.09
N PRO A 16 18.19 43.27 44.86
CA PRO A 16 18.87 42.66 43.72
C PRO A 16 20.07 43.55 43.29
N SER A 17 21.12 42.99 42.68
CA SER A 17 22.10 43.80 41.94
C SER A 17 22.21 43.31 40.51
N SER A 18 21.72 44.14 39.60
CA SER A 18 21.96 44.10 38.17
C SER A 18 23.46 44.20 37.88
N THR A 19 23.97 43.30 37.04
CA THR A 19 25.03 43.56 36.05
C THR A 19 25.29 42.30 35.24
N GLY A 20 25.38 42.46 33.92
CA GLY A 20 26.16 41.56 33.07
C GLY A 20 25.41 40.36 32.49
N SER A 21 25.00 40.52 31.24
CA SER A 21 24.75 39.43 30.30
C SER A 21 25.89 38.40 30.30
N GLU A 22 25.60 37.15 30.59
CA GLU A 22 26.32 36.02 29.99
C GLU A 22 25.41 34.78 29.89
N LEU A 23 24.92 34.54 28.68
CA LEU A 23 24.35 33.27 28.26
C LEU A 23 25.41 32.18 28.44
N VAL A 24 25.33 31.42 29.53
CA VAL A 24 26.03 30.15 29.66
C VAL A 24 25.46 29.22 28.59
N ARG A 25 26.20 29.11 27.48
CA ARG A 25 26.01 28.08 26.47
C ARG A 25 26.20 26.72 27.15
N ILE A 26 25.11 25.99 27.35
CA ILE A 26 25.20 24.53 27.49
C ILE A 26 25.52 24.03 26.09
N SER A 27 26.82 23.86 25.82
CA SER A 27 27.33 23.14 24.65
C SER A 27 26.94 21.67 24.80
N SER A 28 25.82 21.26 24.19
CA SER A 28 25.62 19.87 23.82
C SER A 28 26.47 19.55 22.59
N GLU A 29 27.80 19.52 22.76
CA GLU A 29 28.65 18.77 21.84
C GLU A 29 28.38 17.29 22.08
N THR A 30 27.30 16.79 21.45
CA THR A 30 27.20 15.38 21.16
C THR A 30 28.36 15.04 20.24
N GLN A 31 29.37 14.36 20.79
CA GLN A 31 30.43 13.72 20.03
C GLN A 31 29.77 12.95 18.88
N PRO A 32 30.04 13.28 17.61
CA PRO A 32 29.43 12.58 16.49
C PRO A 32 29.85 11.11 16.58
N GLY A 33 28.86 10.21 16.57
CA GLY A 33 29.11 8.78 16.59
C GLY A 33 30.14 8.40 15.54
N ARG A 34 31.10 7.53 15.90
CA ARG A 34 32.18 7.08 15.02
C ARG A 34 31.59 6.59 13.69
N THR A 35 31.83 7.37 12.65
CA THR A 35 31.52 7.02 11.26
C THR A 35 32.58 6.06 10.75
N VAL A 36 32.16 5.07 9.95
CA VAL A 36 33.06 4.10 9.28
C VAL A 36 33.80 4.75 8.10
N LEU A 37 33.44 5.99 7.75
CA LEU A 37 34.03 6.73 6.64
C LEU A 37 35.19 7.63 7.12
N PRO A 38 36.27 7.78 6.33
CA PRO A 38 37.33 8.72 6.62
C PRO A 38 36.77 10.13 6.86
N GLU A 39 37.29 10.84 7.86
CA GLU A 39 36.77 12.14 8.32
C GLU A 39 36.50 13.16 7.20
N PRO A 40 37.34 13.28 6.15
CA PRO A 40 37.05 14.19 5.03
C PRO A 40 35.78 13.81 4.25
N VAL A 41 35.53 12.51 4.08
CA VAL A 41 34.37 11.96 3.35
C VAL A 41 33.11 12.13 4.20
N ALA A 42 33.20 11.88 5.50
CA ALA A 42 32.09 12.12 6.42
C ALA A 42 31.69 13.60 6.48
N LYS A 43 32.68 14.52 6.49
CA LYS A 43 32.42 15.97 6.44
C LYS A 43 31.81 16.40 5.11
N ALA A 44 32.26 15.84 3.98
CA ALA A 44 31.69 16.13 2.66
C ALA A 44 30.24 15.65 2.54
N ILE A 45 29.92 14.43 2.98
CA ILE A 45 28.55 13.90 3.01
C ILE A 45 27.68 14.72 3.96
N SER A 46 28.19 15.08 5.14
CA SER A 46 27.44 15.91 6.10
C SER A 46 27.17 17.32 5.55
N LEU A 47 28.10 17.89 4.79
CA LEU A 47 27.92 19.18 4.12
C LEU A 47 26.89 19.08 2.98
N ALA A 48 26.95 18.02 2.16
CA ALA A 48 25.98 17.76 1.11
C ALA A 48 24.56 17.58 1.68
N THR A 49 24.39 16.77 2.71
CA THR A 49 23.09 16.56 3.38
C THR A 49 22.55 17.85 3.99
N ARG A 50 23.40 18.69 4.60
CA ARG A 50 22.98 19.98 5.16
C ARG A 50 22.60 20.98 4.07
N SER A 51 23.35 21.04 2.97
CA SER A 51 23.01 21.88 1.81
C SER A 51 21.70 21.43 1.14
N SER A 52 21.48 20.13 0.96
CA SER A 52 20.21 19.59 0.43
C SER A 52 19.03 19.88 1.34
N SER A 53 19.22 19.77 2.66
CA SER A 53 18.18 20.11 3.64
C SER A 53 17.86 21.61 3.66
N LEU A 54 18.87 22.46 3.53
CA LEU A 54 18.70 23.92 3.40
C LEU A 54 18.00 24.29 2.09
N ALA A 55 18.36 23.65 0.97
CA ALA A 55 17.72 23.87 -0.33
C ALA A 55 16.24 23.45 -0.33
N LEU A 56 15.89 22.33 0.34
CA LEU A 56 14.49 21.90 0.52
C LEU A 56 13.67 22.88 1.39
N ARG A 57 14.31 23.47 2.40
CA ARG A 57 13.68 24.48 3.29
C ARG A 57 13.52 25.85 2.63
N VAL A 58 14.43 26.22 1.74
CA VAL A 58 14.34 27.46 0.95
C VAL A 58 13.36 27.28 -0.22
N GLY A 59 13.30 26.09 -0.83
CA GLY A 59 12.38 25.75 -1.91
C GLY A 59 10.90 25.70 -1.51
N THR A 60 10.60 25.56 -0.22
CA THR A 60 9.22 25.67 0.29
C THR A 60 8.73 27.12 0.42
N LEU A 61 9.57 28.14 0.14
CA LEU A 61 9.25 29.54 0.44
C LEU A 61 9.30 30.54 -0.72
N ILE A 62 9.83 30.25 -1.93
CA ILE A 62 9.99 31.29 -2.98
C ILE A 62 9.76 30.77 -4.41
N THR A 63 9.19 31.63 -5.27
CA THR A 63 8.88 31.48 -6.72
C THR A 63 10.05 31.08 -7.63
N SER A 64 9.79 30.81 -8.93
CA SER A 64 10.67 30.19 -9.95
C SER A 64 12.16 30.56 -9.94
N TYR A 65 12.53 31.81 -9.64
CA TYR A 65 13.93 32.23 -9.50
C TYR A 65 14.71 31.49 -8.38
N GLY A 66 14.01 30.98 -7.36
CA GLY A 66 14.59 30.17 -6.29
C GLY A 66 14.92 28.73 -6.71
N PHE A 67 14.21 28.18 -7.70
CA PHE A 67 14.45 26.81 -8.20
C PHE A 67 15.75 26.73 -9.01
N ASP A 68 16.01 27.70 -9.88
CA ASP A 68 17.26 27.77 -10.63
C ASP A 68 18.47 27.98 -9.71
N ALA A 69 18.33 28.84 -8.69
CA ALA A 69 19.37 29.05 -7.69
C ALA A 69 19.64 27.77 -6.85
N ALA A 70 18.58 27.06 -6.45
CA ALA A 70 18.68 25.79 -5.71
C ALA A 70 19.30 24.68 -6.57
N LYS A 71 18.90 24.58 -7.84
CA LYS A 71 19.46 23.65 -8.82
C LYS A 71 20.94 23.93 -9.04
N PHE A 72 21.32 25.18 -9.31
CA PHE A 72 22.71 25.58 -9.51
C PHE A 72 23.58 25.26 -8.28
N THR A 73 23.09 25.58 -7.08
CA THR A 73 23.83 25.33 -5.82
C THR A 73 24.01 23.84 -5.55
N THR A 74 22.97 23.03 -5.80
CA THR A 74 23.00 21.58 -5.60
C THR A 74 23.96 20.91 -6.58
N LEU A 75 23.88 21.25 -7.87
CA LEU A 75 24.76 20.70 -8.89
C LEU A 75 26.21 21.10 -8.66
N SER A 76 26.48 22.37 -8.31
CA SER A 76 27.82 22.85 -7.96
C SER A 76 28.42 22.11 -6.75
N SER A 77 27.59 21.82 -5.74
CA SER A 77 28.03 21.07 -4.54
C SER A 77 28.37 19.62 -4.87
N LEU A 78 27.62 19.00 -5.78
CA LEU A 78 27.88 17.63 -6.26
C LEU A 78 29.17 17.56 -7.09
N GLU A 79 29.42 18.53 -7.97
CA GLU A 79 30.66 18.61 -8.74
C GLU A 79 31.89 18.81 -7.83
N LEU A 80 31.78 19.67 -6.81
CA LEU A 80 32.82 19.84 -5.80
C LEU A 80 33.07 18.54 -5.02
N GLY A 81 31.99 17.85 -4.59
CA GLY A 81 32.08 16.56 -3.91
C GLY A 81 32.76 15.47 -4.75
N ARG A 82 32.44 15.44 -6.06
CA ARG A 82 33.10 14.56 -7.04
C ARG A 82 34.58 14.86 -7.14
N GLY A 83 34.97 16.12 -7.32
CA GLY A 83 36.38 16.51 -7.44
C GLY A 83 37.21 16.16 -6.20
N ILE A 84 36.62 16.27 -5.01
CA ILE A 84 37.25 15.85 -3.75
C ILE A 84 37.45 14.32 -3.72
N LEU A 85 36.43 13.54 -4.11
CA LEU A 85 36.50 12.08 -4.15
C LEU A 85 37.50 11.57 -5.19
N GLU A 86 37.49 12.13 -6.39
CA GLU A 86 38.49 11.84 -7.43
C GLU A 86 39.90 12.15 -6.92
N GLY A 87 40.09 13.30 -6.25
CA GLY A 87 41.38 13.68 -5.66
C GLY A 87 41.84 12.80 -4.49
N ILE A 88 40.92 12.19 -3.74
CA ILE A 88 41.22 11.23 -2.68
C ILE A 88 41.58 9.87 -3.29
N LEU A 89 40.78 9.38 -4.26
CA LEU A 89 41.04 8.11 -4.95
C LEU A 89 42.36 8.15 -5.72
N HIS A 90 42.64 9.27 -6.39
CA HIS A 90 43.90 9.46 -7.11
C HIS A 90 45.11 9.45 -6.15
N ARG A 91 45.02 10.15 -5.00
CA ARG A 91 46.10 10.13 -3.98
C ARG A 91 46.24 8.78 -3.29
N ALA A 92 45.15 8.12 -2.95
CA ALA A 92 45.16 6.77 -2.39
C ALA A 92 45.77 5.78 -3.38
N GLY A 93 45.43 5.93 -4.66
CA GLY A 93 45.96 5.14 -5.75
C GLY A 93 47.46 5.33 -5.97
N GLN A 94 47.93 6.57 -6.08
CA GLN A 94 49.36 6.87 -6.19
C GLN A 94 50.17 6.36 -4.99
N ASN A 95 49.62 6.45 -3.78
CA ASN A 95 50.26 5.90 -2.58
C ASN A 95 50.32 4.36 -2.57
N ALA A 96 49.29 3.69 -3.11
CA ALA A 96 49.28 2.23 -3.25
C ALA A 96 50.29 1.77 -4.31
N ILE A 97 50.35 2.46 -5.45
CA ILE A 97 51.32 2.23 -6.53
C ILE A 97 52.76 2.44 -6.03
N ALA A 98 53.03 3.51 -5.27
CA ALA A 98 54.36 3.83 -4.73
C ALA A 98 54.85 2.84 -3.65
N ARG A 99 53.92 2.14 -2.97
CA ARG A 99 54.24 1.12 -1.95
C ARG A 99 54.33 -0.30 -2.52
N SER A 100 53.98 -0.50 -3.79
CA SER A 100 54.02 -1.80 -4.42
C SER A 100 55.46 -2.20 -4.77
N GLN A 101 55.90 -3.37 -4.29
CA GLN A 101 57.25 -3.89 -4.50
C GLN A 101 57.40 -4.77 -5.75
N SER A 102 56.30 -5.05 -6.48
CA SER A 102 56.33 -5.86 -7.71
C SER A 102 55.54 -5.21 -8.84
N THR A 103 55.96 -5.45 -10.08
CA THR A 103 55.34 -4.90 -11.29
C THR A 103 53.88 -5.33 -11.44
N LEU A 104 53.55 -6.58 -11.06
CA LEU A 104 52.20 -7.12 -11.16
C LEU A 104 51.23 -6.43 -10.20
N ALA A 105 51.62 -6.26 -8.92
CA ALA A 105 50.80 -5.57 -7.93
C ALA A 105 50.61 -4.07 -8.25
N ARG A 106 51.52 -3.49 -9.03
CA ARG A 106 51.39 -2.12 -9.51
C ARG A 106 50.31 -1.99 -10.60
N VAL A 107 50.31 -2.92 -11.56
CA VAL A 107 49.31 -2.99 -12.64
C VAL A 107 47.90 -3.30 -12.09
N ASP A 108 47.80 -4.19 -11.10
CA ASP A 108 46.53 -4.48 -10.44
C ASP A 108 45.97 -3.26 -9.69
N ALA A 109 46.83 -2.52 -8.99
CA ALA A 109 46.44 -1.29 -8.32
C ALA A 109 45.95 -0.24 -9.33
N GLU A 110 46.68 -0.02 -10.42
CA GLU A 110 46.30 0.89 -11.52
C GLU A 110 44.93 0.51 -12.11
N THR A 111 44.70 -0.77 -12.39
CA THR A 111 43.44 -1.28 -12.94
C THR A 111 42.26 -1.08 -11.97
N VAL A 112 42.46 -1.30 -10.67
CA VAL A 112 41.42 -1.10 -9.65
C VAL A 112 41.09 0.39 -9.49
N ILE A 113 42.09 1.27 -9.56
CA ILE A 113 41.89 2.72 -9.50
C ILE A 113 41.12 3.20 -10.71
N GLU A 114 41.50 2.79 -11.92
CA GLU A 114 40.80 3.17 -13.16
C GLU A 114 39.34 2.74 -13.13
N ARG A 115 39.05 1.49 -12.77
CA ARG A 115 37.67 0.99 -12.63
C ARG A 115 36.89 1.72 -11.55
N SER A 116 37.54 2.10 -10.45
CA SER A 116 36.90 2.85 -9.36
C SER A 116 36.59 4.29 -9.76
N LEU A 117 37.48 4.95 -10.51
CA LEU A 117 37.27 6.28 -11.04
C LEU A 117 36.19 6.29 -12.13
N GLU A 118 36.18 5.29 -13.00
CA GLU A 118 35.14 5.12 -14.02
C GLU A 118 33.77 4.86 -13.40
N SER A 119 33.71 4.00 -12.38
CA SER A 119 32.48 3.73 -11.62
C SER A 119 32.00 4.97 -10.87
N LEU A 120 32.91 5.74 -10.27
CA LEU A 120 32.58 7.02 -9.62
C LEU A 120 32.06 8.05 -10.64
N HIS A 121 32.70 8.14 -11.80
CA HIS A 121 32.31 9.04 -12.88
C HIS A 121 30.89 8.72 -13.40
N MET A 122 30.60 7.44 -13.61
CA MET A 122 29.26 6.97 -14.01
C MET A 122 28.22 7.25 -12.94
N ALA A 123 28.50 6.92 -11.68
CA ALA A 123 27.58 7.18 -10.57
C ALA A 123 27.30 8.68 -10.40
N MET A 124 28.31 9.54 -10.47
CA MET A 124 28.14 10.98 -10.34
C MET A 124 27.42 11.60 -11.54
N SER A 125 27.70 11.12 -12.76
CA SER A 125 26.99 11.58 -13.96
C SER A 125 25.51 11.24 -13.89
N GLN A 126 25.17 10.07 -13.36
CA GLN A 126 23.78 9.66 -13.12
C GLN A 126 23.13 10.53 -12.03
N ILE A 127 23.81 10.78 -10.91
CA ILE A 127 23.27 11.63 -9.83
C ILE A 127 23.01 13.06 -10.34
N VAL A 128 23.94 13.64 -11.09
CA VAL A 128 23.79 14.99 -11.69
C VAL A 128 22.65 15.02 -12.69
N PHE A 129 22.54 14.02 -13.57
CA PHE A 129 21.46 13.89 -14.52
C PHE A 129 20.09 13.80 -13.82
N TRP A 130 19.94 12.92 -12.84
CA TRP A 130 18.68 12.71 -12.13
C TRP A 130 18.30 13.85 -11.21
N THR A 131 19.28 14.53 -10.60
CA THR A 131 19.04 15.77 -9.84
C THR A 131 18.53 16.87 -10.78
N THR A 132 19.16 17.03 -11.95
CA THR A 132 18.75 18.01 -12.97
C THR A 132 17.34 17.71 -13.51
N ALA A 133 17.05 16.44 -13.81
CA ALA A 133 15.74 15.98 -14.24
C ALA A 133 14.69 16.18 -13.14
N GLY A 134 15.01 15.88 -11.88
CA GLY A 134 14.13 16.11 -10.74
C GLY A 134 13.75 17.57 -10.56
N PHE A 135 14.70 18.50 -10.70
CA PHE A 135 14.40 19.94 -10.66
C PHE A 135 13.56 20.38 -11.86
N TYR A 136 13.83 19.87 -13.06
CA TYR A 136 13.04 20.17 -14.27
C TYR A 136 11.61 19.63 -14.17
N VAL A 137 11.44 18.45 -13.56
CA VAL A 137 10.15 17.84 -13.26
C VAL A 137 9.43 18.62 -12.17
N ALA A 138 10.09 19.06 -11.11
CA ALA A 138 9.46 19.89 -10.07
C ALA A 138 8.98 21.25 -10.61
N GLU A 139 9.77 21.87 -11.50
CA GLU A 139 9.42 23.10 -12.20
C GLU A 139 8.21 22.90 -13.14
N THR A 140 8.15 21.77 -13.86
CA THR A 140 7.04 21.43 -14.77
C THR A 140 5.81 20.83 -14.06
N THR A 141 5.95 20.20 -12.88
CA THR A 141 4.84 19.65 -12.08
C THR A 141 3.98 20.75 -11.45
N PHE A 142 4.56 21.93 -11.22
CA PHE A 142 3.78 23.14 -10.90
C PHE A 142 2.95 23.63 -12.10
N ALA A 143 3.28 23.19 -13.32
CA ALA A 143 2.61 23.60 -14.57
C ALA A 143 1.71 22.52 -15.19
N ALA A 144 1.93 21.21 -14.96
CA ALA A 144 1.08 20.15 -15.49
C ALA A 144 1.24 18.82 -14.72
N GLY A 145 0.11 18.19 -14.37
CA GLY A 145 0.04 17.08 -13.42
C GLY A 145 0.33 15.66 -13.94
N SER A 146 0.77 14.85 -12.97
CA SER A 146 0.52 13.40 -12.78
C SER A 146 1.29 12.34 -13.58
N GLN A 147 1.64 12.52 -14.86
CA GLN A 147 2.19 11.37 -15.63
C GLN A 147 3.70 11.15 -15.48
N ILE A 148 4.49 12.19 -15.20
CA ILE A 148 5.97 12.08 -15.20
C ILE A 148 6.52 11.56 -13.85
N THR A 149 5.77 11.76 -12.76
CA THR A 149 6.13 11.28 -11.40
C THR A 149 6.32 9.77 -11.34
N GLN A 150 5.58 9.01 -12.15
CA GLN A 150 5.70 7.55 -12.18
C GLN A 150 6.98 7.04 -12.85
N LEU A 151 7.45 7.74 -13.89
CA LEU A 151 8.71 7.37 -14.58
C LEU A 151 9.94 7.63 -13.70
N LEU A 152 9.87 8.66 -12.85
CA LEU A 152 10.93 8.99 -11.91
C LEU A 152 10.99 7.95 -10.77
N LEU A 153 9.84 7.55 -10.24
CA LEU A 153 9.75 6.52 -9.19
C LEU A 153 10.25 5.15 -9.68
N SER A 154 9.86 4.75 -10.89
CA SER A 154 10.32 3.48 -11.47
C SER A 154 11.83 3.46 -11.73
N SER A 155 12.43 4.61 -12.07
CA SER A 155 13.87 4.74 -12.30
C SER A 155 14.67 4.78 -10.98
N LEU A 156 14.12 5.39 -9.94
CA LEU A 156 14.69 5.37 -8.59
C LEU A 156 14.65 3.97 -7.96
N ASP A 157 13.55 3.23 -8.18
CA ASP A 157 13.42 1.83 -7.76
C ASP A 157 14.42 0.90 -8.46
N GLN A 158 14.75 1.20 -9.72
CA GLN A 158 15.75 0.44 -10.47
C GLN A 158 17.19 0.71 -9.99
N PHE A 159 17.44 1.87 -9.38
CA PHE A 159 18.78 2.30 -8.97
C PHE A 159 19.13 1.92 -7.52
N PHE A 160 18.18 1.94 -6.60
CA PHE A 160 18.42 1.66 -5.17
C PHE A 160 18.43 0.18 -4.78
N GLY A 161 18.32 -0.73 -5.75
CA GLY A 161 18.67 -2.14 -5.53
C GLY A 161 17.96 -2.75 -4.33
N SER A 162 16.62 -2.81 -4.41
CA SER A 162 15.83 -3.51 -3.41
C SER A 162 16.09 -5.02 -3.50
N THR A 163 16.19 -5.67 -2.35
CA THR A 163 16.38 -7.13 -2.18
C THR A 163 15.44 -7.94 -3.07
N ASP A 164 15.75 -9.21 -3.37
CA ASP A 164 14.88 -10.10 -4.18
C ASP A 164 13.40 -10.06 -3.76
N SER A 165 13.12 -9.90 -2.45
CA SER A 165 11.77 -9.73 -1.91
C SER A 165 11.08 -8.42 -2.34
N SER A 166 11.81 -7.31 -2.45
CA SER A 166 11.24 -6.04 -2.89
C SER A 166 11.19 -5.89 -4.41
N ARG A 167 11.98 -6.66 -5.17
CA ARG A 167 11.72 -6.87 -6.61
C ARG A 167 10.48 -7.73 -6.84
N ALA A 168 10.26 -8.77 -6.04
CA ALA A 168 9.03 -9.56 -6.09
C ALA A 168 7.82 -8.70 -5.72
N ILE A 169 7.88 -7.97 -4.60
CA ILE A 169 6.79 -7.07 -4.17
C ILE A 169 6.56 -5.92 -5.16
N ALA A 170 7.61 -5.28 -5.70
CA ALA A 170 7.44 -4.25 -6.72
C ALA A 170 6.86 -4.84 -8.02
N SER A 171 7.33 -6.01 -8.47
CA SER A 171 6.76 -6.70 -9.65
C SER A 171 5.32 -7.12 -9.41
N ILE A 172 4.96 -7.51 -8.19
CA ILE A 172 3.60 -7.87 -7.79
C ILE A 172 2.74 -6.61 -7.66
N ILE A 173 3.23 -5.52 -7.09
CA ILE A 173 2.57 -4.22 -7.07
C ILE A 173 2.38 -3.72 -8.51
N THR A 174 3.34 -3.94 -9.40
CA THR A 174 3.23 -3.62 -10.82
C THR A 174 2.28 -4.55 -11.55
N LEU A 175 2.23 -5.85 -11.21
CA LEU A 175 1.31 -6.81 -11.80
C LEU A 175 -0.13 -6.55 -11.31
N VAL A 176 -0.31 -6.35 -10.01
CA VAL A 176 -1.51 -5.82 -9.35
C VAL A 176 -1.91 -4.53 -10.06
N ARG A 177 -1.07 -3.49 -10.10
CA ARG A 177 -1.42 -2.23 -10.79
C ARG A 177 -1.71 -2.43 -12.27
N ARG A 178 -1.00 -3.29 -13.00
CA ARG A 178 -1.23 -3.55 -14.44
C ARG A 178 -2.56 -4.24 -14.68
N GLU A 179 -2.84 -5.33 -13.97
CA GLU A 179 -4.08 -6.08 -14.10
C GLU A 179 -5.27 -5.29 -13.53
N PHE A 180 -5.06 -4.42 -12.54
CA PHE A 180 -6.12 -3.61 -11.91
C PHE A 180 -6.34 -2.22 -12.52
N GLN A 181 -5.40 -1.68 -13.32
CA GLN A 181 -5.55 -0.42 -14.07
C GLN A 181 -6.04 -0.61 -15.51
N ASN A 182 -6.28 -1.84 -15.95
CA ASN A 182 -6.83 -2.11 -17.28
C ASN A 182 -8.37 -1.98 -17.27
N PRO A 183 -8.97 -0.91 -17.85
CA PRO A 183 -10.42 -0.76 -17.90
C PRO A 183 -11.13 -1.87 -18.72
N ALA A 184 -10.39 -2.70 -19.46
CA ALA A 184 -10.94 -3.84 -20.18
C ALA A 184 -11.42 -5.00 -19.27
N THR A 185 -11.05 -5.04 -17.98
CA THR A 185 -11.46 -6.09 -17.04
C THR A 185 -12.71 -5.71 -16.23
N GLY A 186 -13.64 -4.97 -16.83
CA GLY A 186 -14.91 -4.60 -16.19
C GLY A 186 -15.60 -5.84 -15.64
N GLY A 187 -15.86 -5.88 -14.33
CA GLY A 187 -16.47 -7.02 -13.66
C GLY A 187 -15.53 -8.22 -13.42
N ASN A 188 -15.41 -8.64 -12.17
CA ASN A 188 -14.85 -9.93 -11.72
C ASN A 188 -15.86 -10.75 -10.89
N PRO A 189 -15.93 -12.09 -11.00
CA PRO A 189 -16.86 -12.90 -10.23
C PRO A 189 -16.50 -12.87 -8.73
N GLY A 190 -17.42 -12.36 -7.91
CA GLY A 190 -17.52 -12.77 -6.51
C GLY A 190 -18.23 -14.11 -6.40
N THR A 191 -17.86 -14.96 -5.44
CA THR A 191 -18.43 -16.31 -5.29
C THR A 191 -19.39 -16.45 -4.11
N TRP A 192 -19.57 -15.39 -3.30
CA TRP A 192 -20.48 -15.39 -2.15
C TRP A 192 -21.93 -15.70 -2.52
N GLN A 193 -22.59 -16.55 -1.72
CA GLN A 193 -23.96 -17.06 -1.95
C GLN A 193 -24.15 -17.73 -3.32
N GLY A 194 -23.13 -18.39 -3.85
CA GLY A 194 -23.34 -19.34 -4.95
C GLY A 194 -24.22 -20.50 -4.47
N GLU A 195 -25.23 -20.87 -5.26
CA GLU A 195 -25.97 -22.10 -5.00
C GLU A 195 -25.03 -23.29 -5.17
N ALA A 196 -25.12 -24.26 -4.27
CA ALA A 196 -24.32 -25.48 -4.34
C ALA A 196 -24.45 -26.14 -5.73
N GLY A 197 -23.30 -26.47 -6.34
CA GLY A 197 -23.22 -27.07 -7.67
C GLY A 197 -23.30 -26.09 -8.84
N LYS A 198 -23.51 -24.79 -8.60
CA LYS A 198 -23.50 -23.76 -9.66
C LYS A 198 -22.23 -22.92 -9.69
N VAL A 199 -21.41 -22.94 -8.62
CA VAL A 199 -20.20 -22.08 -8.53
C VAL A 199 -19.14 -22.56 -9.50
N LYS A 200 -18.90 -23.88 -9.56
CA LYS A 200 -17.97 -24.50 -10.51
C LYS A 200 -18.21 -24.04 -11.95
N ALA A 201 -19.45 -24.21 -12.43
CA ALA A 201 -19.82 -23.86 -13.80
C ALA A 201 -19.68 -22.36 -14.06
N ALA A 202 -20.06 -21.51 -13.10
CA ALA A 202 -19.93 -20.06 -13.21
C ALA A 202 -18.47 -19.62 -13.29
N VAL A 203 -17.59 -20.16 -12.45
CA VAL A 203 -16.16 -19.83 -12.43
C VAL A 203 -15.49 -20.29 -13.72
N SER A 204 -15.70 -21.54 -14.12
CA SER A 204 -15.14 -22.09 -15.36
C SER A 204 -15.56 -21.26 -16.58
N PHE A 205 -16.86 -20.94 -16.66
CA PHE A 205 -17.39 -20.10 -17.73
C PHE A 205 -16.81 -18.68 -17.71
N ALA A 206 -16.77 -18.02 -16.55
CA ALA A 206 -16.24 -16.67 -16.43
C ALA A 206 -14.78 -16.61 -16.91
N VAL A 207 -13.92 -17.47 -16.39
CA VAL A 207 -12.48 -17.49 -16.70
C VAL A 207 -12.24 -17.79 -18.18
N GLN A 208 -12.97 -18.75 -18.77
CA GLN A 208 -12.89 -19.03 -20.21
C GLN A 208 -13.43 -17.89 -21.09
N ASN A 209 -14.26 -16.99 -20.54
CA ASN A 209 -14.85 -15.87 -21.27
C ASN A 209 -14.22 -14.51 -20.92
N GLY A 210 -12.94 -14.50 -20.51
CA GLY A 210 -12.13 -13.29 -20.43
C GLY A 210 -12.00 -12.67 -19.04
N TYR A 211 -12.66 -13.24 -18.02
CA TYR A 211 -12.40 -12.83 -16.65
C TYR A 211 -10.99 -13.19 -16.21
N LYS A 212 -10.31 -12.23 -15.58
CA LYS A 212 -8.92 -12.35 -15.14
C LYS A 212 -8.75 -12.36 -13.63
N LEU A 213 -9.81 -12.17 -12.86
CA LEU A 213 -9.76 -12.29 -11.41
C LEU A 213 -10.90 -13.15 -10.88
N VAL A 214 -10.61 -13.94 -9.87
CA VAL A 214 -11.61 -14.70 -9.09
C VAL A 214 -11.48 -14.34 -7.61
N ASP A 215 -12.58 -13.88 -7.02
CA ASP A 215 -12.64 -13.53 -5.60
C ASP A 215 -13.32 -14.66 -4.79
N CYS A 216 -12.56 -15.21 -3.84
CA CYS A 216 -12.93 -16.33 -2.98
C CYS A 216 -12.89 -15.91 -1.51
N ALA A 217 -13.38 -16.76 -0.62
CA ALA A 217 -13.07 -16.70 0.80
C ALA A 217 -13.40 -18.04 1.47
N TYR A 218 -12.61 -18.41 2.48
CA TYR A 218 -12.89 -19.59 3.31
C TYR A 218 -14.32 -19.61 3.85
N CYS A 219 -14.83 -18.47 4.32
CA CYS A 219 -16.14 -18.42 4.95
C CYS A 219 -17.32 -18.57 3.98
N TYR A 220 -17.08 -18.51 2.66
CA TYR A 220 -18.13 -18.72 1.65
C TYR A 220 -18.48 -20.20 1.49
N ALA A 221 -17.65 -21.10 2.04
CA ALA A 221 -17.87 -22.54 2.06
C ALA A 221 -18.03 -23.16 0.67
N ASN A 222 -17.36 -22.59 -0.34
CA ASN A 222 -17.43 -23.03 -1.73
C ASN A 222 -16.09 -22.96 -2.48
N GLU A 223 -14.97 -22.80 -1.76
CA GLU A 223 -13.64 -22.76 -2.40
C GLU A 223 -13.32 -24.05 -3.17
N ASP A 224 -13.84 -25.20 -2.74
CA ASP A 224 -13.71 -26.47 -3.47
C ASP A 224 -14.38 -26.40 -4.86
N GLU A 225 -15.60 -25.85 -4.95
CA GLU A 225 -16.28 -25.66 -6.25
C GLU A 225 -15.55 -24.65 -7.13
N VAL A 226 -14.97 -23.61 -6.53
CA VAL A 226 -14.14 -22.65 -7.26
C VAL A 226 -12.89 -23.33 -7.82
N GLY A 227 -12.22 -24.15 -7.01
CA GLY A 227 -11.05 -24.92 -7.42
C GLY A 227 -11.35 -25.86 -8.58
N GLU A 228 -12.48 -26.56 -8.52
CA GLU A 228 -12.95 -27.38 -9.65
C GLU A 228 -13.22 -26.54 -10.91
N GLY A 229 -13.81 -25.36 -10.76
CA GLY A 229 -14.08 -24.47 -11.89
C GLY A 229 -12.80 -23.91 -12.53
N LEU A 230 -11.82 -23.55 -11.72
CA LEU A 230 -10.49 -23.13 -12.17
C LEU A 230 -9.77 -24.29 -12.88
N LYS A 231 -9.82 -25.49 -12.31
CA LYS A 231 -9.26 -26.70 -12.93
C LYS A 231 -9.85 -26.96 -14.32
N ASP A 232 -11.17 -26.84 -14.48
CA ASP A 232 -11.83 -27.00 -15.77
C ASP A 232 -11.39 -25.91 -16.77
N ALA A 233 -11.27 -24.66 -16.33
CA ALA A 233 -10.78 -23.57 -17.17
C ALA A 233 -9.31 -23.76 -17.60
N PHE A 234 -8.46 -24.26 -16.71
CA PHE A 234 -7.07 -24.56 -17.02
C PHE A 234 -6.95 -25.73 -18.00
N ALA A 235 -7.77 -26.77 -17.83
CA ALA A 235 -7.87 -27.86 -18.79
C ALA A 235 -8.36 -27.39 -20.17
N ALA A 236 -9.16 -26.32 -20.22
CA ALA A 236 -9.60 -25.67 -21.45
C ALA A 236 -8.54 -24.71 -22.07
N GLY A 237 -7.35 -24.60 -21.49
CA GLY A 237 -6.21 -23.87 -22.05
C GLY A 237 -5.94 -22.50 -21.43
N VAL A 238 -6.67 -22.09 -20.38
CA VAL A 238 -6.34 -20.88 -19.62
C VAL A 238 -5.12 -21.13 -18.75
N LYS A 239 -4.17 -20.20 -18.71
CA LYS A 239 -2.96 -20.35 -17.89
C LYS A 239 -3.19 -19.85 -16.47
N ARG A 240 -2.59 -20.51 -15.47
CA ARG A 240 -2.71 -20.11 -14.06
C ARG A 240 -2.14 -18.71 -13.83
N GLU A 241 -1.02 -18.38 -14.46
CA GLU A 241 -0.36 -17.08 -14.36
C GLU A 241 -1.15 -15.92 -14.98
N ASP A 242 -2.17 -16.22 -15.80
CA ASP A 242 -3.06 -15.21 -16.38
C ASP A 242 -4.27 -14.91 -15.47
N ILE A 243 -4.47 -15.65 -14.37
CA ILE A 243 -5.66 -15.53 -13.51
C ILE A 243 -5.26 -15.09 -12.11
N PHE A 244 -5.75 -13.93 -11.69
CA PHE A 244 -5.56 -13.39 -10.36
C PHE A 244 -6.55 -14.00 -9.37
N VAL A 245 -6.08 -14.84 -8.44
CA VAL A 245 -6.95 -15.49 -7.45
C VAL A 245 -6.78 -14.83 -6.08
N THR A 246 -7.90 -14.35 -5.52
CA THR A 246 -7.97 -13.76 -4.18
C THR A 246 -8.69 -14.69 -3.21
N SER A 247 -8.16 -14.89 -2.00
CA SER A 247 -8.93 -15.46 -0.88
C SER A 247 -8.74 -14.66 0.40
N LYS A 248 -9.43 -15.05 1.48
CA LYS A 248 -9.55 -14.25 2.71
C LYS A 248 -9.40 -15.08 3.98
N LEU A 249 -8.53 -14.62 4.87
CA LEU A 249 -8.32 -15.12 6.22
C LEU A 249 -9.54 -14.79 7.10
N TRP A 250 -10.22 -15.84 7.55
CA TRP A 250 -11.40 -15.71 8.41
C TRP A 250 -11.04 -15.56 9.90
N GLY A 251 -11.96 -15.00 10.69
CA GLY A 251 -11.73 -14.64 12.10
C GLY A 251 -11.24 -15.76 13.01
N THR A 252 -11.67 -17.01 12.77
CA THR A 252 -11.24 -18.19 13.56
C THR A 252 -9.80 -18.63 13.30
N TYR A 253 -9.09 -17.99 12.36
CA TYR A 253 -7.71 -18.32 12.01
C TYR A 253 -6.72 -17.17 12.27
N GLN A 254 -7.15 -16.09 12.92
CA GLN A 254 -6.34 -14.87 13.08
C GLN A 254 -5.37 -14.88 14.28
N THR A 255 -5.44 -15.90 15.13
CA THR A 255 -4.89 -15.85 16.50
C THR A 255 -3.37 -16.07 16.61
N SER A 256 -2.71 -16.59 15.58
CA SER A 256 -1.26 -16.85 15.60
C SER A 256 -0.71 -17.06 14.20
N ASP A 257 0.61 -16.94 14.04
CA ASP A 257 1.32 -17.24 12.77
C ASP A 257 0.91 -18.62 12.21
N ALA A 258 0.93 -19.65 13.05
CA ALA A 258 0.63 -21.03 12.64
C ALA A 258 -0.82 -21.17 12.16
N ARG A 259 -1.79 -20.53 12.84
CA ARG A 259 -3.20 -20.55 12.42
C ARG A 259 -3.42 -19.78 11.12
N VAL A 260 -2.72 -18.66 10.94
CA VAL A 260 -2.78 -17.85 9.73
C VAL A 260 -2.24 -18.62 8.52
N GLU A 261 -1.10 -19.32 8.68
CA GLU A 261 -0.56 -20.19 7.63
C GLU A 261 -1.46 -21.41 7.36
N GLU A 262 -2.01 -22.04 8.40
CA GLU A 262 -2.96 -23.16 8.27
C GLU A 262 -4.18 -22.77 7.41
N ALA A 263 -4.71 -21.56 7.58
CA ALA A 263 -5.83 -21.07 6.80
C ALA A 263 -5.48 -20.88 5.32
N LEU A 264 -4.29 -20.34 5.03
CA LEU A 264 -3.81 -20.21 3.66
C LEU A 264 -3.68 -21.58 3.00
N ASP A 265 -3.07 -22.55 3.69
CA ASP A 265 -2.90 -23.91 3.19
C ASP A 265 -4.23 -24.61 2.93
N LYS A 266 -5.24 -24.38 3.79
CA LYS A 266 -6.61 -24.86 3.58
C LYS A 266 -7.22 -24.29 2.30
N SER A 267 -7.16 -22.98 2.10
CA SER A 267 -7.68 -22.35 0.87
C SER A 267 -6.95 -22.83 -0.37
N LEU A 268 -5.62 -22.94 -0.34
CA LEU A 268 -4.83 -23.46 -1.46
C LEU A 268 -5.21 -24.89 -1.82
N LYS A 269 -5.38 -25.75 -0.82
CA LYS A 269 -5.81 -27.14 -1.01
C LYS A 269 -7.20 -27.21 -1.64
N SER A 270 -8.17 -26.46 -1.12
CA SER A 270 -9.54 -26.43 -1.65
C SER A 270 -9.59 -25.90 -3.08
N LEU A 271 -8.82 -24.85 -3.37
CA LEU A 271 -8.74 -24.27 -4.71
C LEU A 271 -7.91 -25.12 -5.69
N GLY A 272 -7.13 -26.09 -5.20
CA GLY A 272 -6.21 -26.88 -6.01
C GLY A 272 -5.07 -26.05 -6.60
N LEU A 273 -4.57 -25.06 -5.84
CA LEU A 273 -3.55 -24.10 -6.28
C LEU A 273 -2.28 -24.19 -5.42
N GLU A 274 -1.15 -23.79 -5.99
CA GLU A 274 0.14 -23.69 -5.28
C GLU A 274 0.35 -22.32 -4.62
N TYR A 275 -0.29 -21.28 -5.16
CA TYR A 275 -0.21 -19.92 -4.61
C TYR A 275 -1.51 -19.13 -4.85
N LEU A 276 -1.71 -18.10 -4.02
CA LEU A 276 -2.70 -17.04 -4.23
C LEU A 276 -2.02 -15.76 -4.73
N ASP A 277 -2.70 -15.02 -5.59
CA ASP A 277 -2.22 -13.71 -6.03
C ASP A 277 -2.44 -12.67 -4.93
N LEU A 278 -3.53 -12.80 -4.16
CA LEU A 278 -3.86 -11.93 -3.04
C LEU A 278 -4.51 -12.70 -1.88
N TYR A 279 -4.06 -12.43 -0.66
CA TYR A 279 -4.69 -12.93 0.56
C TYR A 279 -5.06 -11.79 1.50
N LEU A 280 -6.33 -11.73 1.90
CA LEU A 280 -6.89 -10.60 2.65
C LEU A 280 -7.26 -10.98 4.08
N ILE A 281 -7.00 -10.13 5.07
CA ILE A 281 -7.71 -10.24 6.36
C ILE A 281 -9.19 -9.91 6.12
N HIS A 282 -10.11 -10.86 6.30
CA HIS A 282 -11.51 -10.68 5.90
C HIS A 282 -12.25 -9.63 6.74
N TRP A 283 -12.04 -9.64 8.06
CA TRP A 283 -12.55 -8.65 9.01
C TRP A 283 -11.49 -8.43 10.09
N PRO A 284 -11.34 -7.22 10.66
CA PRO A 284 -10.35 -6.94 11.70
C PRO A 284 -10.81 -7.43 13.09
N VAL A 285 -11.20 -8.71 13.19
CA VAL A 285 -11.67 -9.34 14.43
C VAL A 285 -11.30 -10.82 14.46
N ALA A 286 -10.74 -11.26 15.59
CA ALA A 286 -10.49 -12.67 15.86
C ALA A 286 -11.69 -13.33 16.56
N MET A 287 -11.92 -14.59 16.22
CA MET A 287 -12.96 -15.43 16.82
C MET A 287 -12.30 -16.63 17.50
N ASN A 288 -12.98 -17.22 18.47
CA ASN A 288 -12.46 -18.38 19.20
C ASN A 288 -12.27 -19.58 18.25
N PRO A 289 -11.02 -20.04 17.99
CA PRO A 289 -10.77 -21.19 17.14
C PRO A 289 -11.27 -22.51 17.74
N GLU A 290 -11.39 -22.58 19.07
CA GLU A 290 -11.85 -23.74 19.81
C GLU A 290 -13.34 -23.63 20.17
N GLY A 291 -14.07 -22.71 19.52
CA GLY A 291 -15.50 -22.51 19.71
C GLY A 291 -16.35 -23.66 19.14
N ASN A 292 -17.66 -23.57 19.30
CA ASN A 292 -18.61 -24.61 18.90
C ASN A 292 -18.82 -24.78 17.38
N HIS A 293 -18.17 -23.97 16.54
CA HIS A 293 -18.29 -24.02 15.10
C HIS A 293 -17.04 -23.44 14.43
N ASP A 294 -16.50 -24.12 13.41
CA ASP A 294 -15.25 -23.75 12.72
C ASP A 294 -15.25 -22.34 12.07
N ARG A 295 -16.36 -21.92 11.45
CA ARG A 295 -16.53 -20.55 10.92
C ARG A 295 -17.24 -19.57 11.84
N PHE A 296 -18.32 -19.98 12.50
CA PHE A 296 -19.21 -19.04 13.18
C PHE A 296 -19.44 -19.44 14.64
N PRO A 297 -18.39 -19.44 15.48
CA PRO A 297 -18.53 -19.86 16.87
C PRO A 297 -19.45 -18.90 17.63
N THR A 298 -20.22 -19.45 18.59
CA THR A 298 -21.15 -18.70 19.45
C THR A 298 -20.97 -19.02 20.92
N LEU A 299 -21.27 -18.03 21.75
CA LEU A 299 -21.50 -18.21 23.17
C LEU A 299 -22.91 -18.79 23.43
N PRO A 300 -23.22 -19.27 24.65
CA PRO A 300 -24.55 -19.79 25.00
C PRO A 300 -25.70 -18.80 24.80
N ASP A 301 -25.44 -17.48 24.80
CA ASP A 301 -26.42 -16.43 24.56
C ASP A 301 -26.69 -16.17 23.07
N GLY A 302 -26.01 -16.89 22.16
CA GLY A 302 -26.14 -16.77 20.71
C GLY A 302 -25.27 -15.67 20.08
N SER A 303 -24.59 -14.84 20.88
CA SER A 303 -23.61 -13.87 20.38
C SER A 303 -22.37 -14.57 19.82
N ARG A 304 -21.58 -13.87 18.99
CA ARG A 304 -20.34 -14.44 18.45
C ARG A 304 -19.31 -14.63 19.56
N ASP A 305 -18.63 -15.76 19.53
CA ASP A 305 -17.51 -16.04 20.42
C ASP A 305 -16.23 -15.36 19.87
N LEU A 306 -16.00 -14.13 20.31
CA LEU A 306 -14.94 -13.25 19.85
C LEU A 306 -13.77 -13.19 20.84
N ILE A 307 -12.55 -13.13 20.32
CA ILE A 307 -11.35 -12.85 21.12
C ILE A 307 -11.10 -11.33 21.08
N ARG A 308 -11.70 -10.61 22.04
CA ARG A 308 -11.77 -9.14 22.02
C ARG A 308 -10.45 -8.43 22.34
N ASP A 309 -9.53 -9.11 23.00
CA ASP A 309 -8.20 -8.62 23.36
C ASP A 309 -7.15 -8.85 22.26
N HIS A 310 -7.46 -9.66 21.24
CA HIS A 310 -6.58 -9.87 20.08
C HIS A 310 -6.58 -8.64 19.17
N LYS A 311 -5.39 -8.13 18.86
CA LYS A 311 -5.22 -6.96 17.99
C LYS A 311 -5.13 -7.37 16.53
N HIS A 312 -5.91 -6.72 15.67
CA HIS A 312 -5.83 -6.93 14.22
C HIS A 312 -4.43 -6.66 13.64
N THR A 313 -3.64 -5.78 14.26
CA THR A 313 -2.25 -5.51 13.87
C THR A 313 -1.31 -6.67 14.16
N ASP A 314 -1.61 -7.53 15.14
CA ASP A 314 -0.84 -8.76 15.37
C ASP A 314 -1.19 -9.83 14.32
N THR A 315 -2.44 -9.89 13.87
CA THR A 315 -2.83 -10.66 12.67
C THR A 315 -2.05 -10.17 11.44
N TRP A 316 -1.91 -8.85 11.26
CA TRP A 316 -1.16 -8.31 10.12
C TRP A 316 0.31 -8.72 10.11
N LYS A 317 1.00 -8.65 11.26
CA LYS A 317 2.38 -9.14 11.39
C LYS A 317 2.51 -10.62 11.02
N SER A 318 1.46 -11.41 11.27
CA SER A 318 1.38 -12.82 10.87
C SER A 318 1.20 -12.95 9.35
N MET A 319 0.34 -12.12 8.74
CA MET A 319 0.15 -12.05 7.28
C MET A 319 1.44 -11.67 6.54
N GLU A 320 2.24 -10.75 7.07
CA GLU A 320 3.52 -10.35 6.46
C GLU A 320 4.48 -11.52 6.30
N LYS A 321 4.49 -12.45 7.25
CA LYS A 321 5.35 -13.65 7.20
C LYS A 321 4.93 -14.62 6.09
N LEU A 322 3.68 -14.60 5.65
CA LEU A 322 3.22 -15.46 4.56
C LEU A 322 3.93 -15.15 3.24
N LEU A 323 4.39 -13.91 3.05
CA LEU A 323 5.12 -13.52 1.83
C LEU A 323 6.42 -14.32 1.66
N ASP A 324 7.10 -14.63 2.76
CA ASP A 324 8.36 -15.39 2.75
C ASP A 324 8.16 -16.87 2.37
N THR A 325 6.92 -17.37 2.46
CA THR A 325 6.58 -18.76 2.07
C THR A 325 6.46 -18.94 0.56
N GLY A 326 6.28 -17.85 -0.21
CA GLY A 326 6.00 -17.89 -1.64
C GLY A 326 4.59 -18.37 -2.03
N LYS A 327 3.78 -18.82 -1.06
CA LYS A 327 2.39 -19.30 -1.22
C LYS A 327 1.39 -18.16 -1.46
N VAL A 328 1.79 -16.91 -1.24
CA VAL A 328 0.99 -15.72 -1.56
C VAL A 328 1.88 -14.65 -2.18
N LYS A 329 1.36 -13.97 -3.21
CA LYS A 329 2.08 -12.88 -3.90
C LYS A 329 1.87 -11.53 -3.21
N ALA A 330 0.63 -11.18 -2.88
CA ALA A 330 0.29 -9.95 -2.17
C ALA A 330 -0.61 -10.22 -0.97
N ILE A 331 -0.51 -9.35 0.04
CA ILE A 331 -1.40 -9.34 1.19
C ILE A 331 -2.16 -8.02 1.27
N GLY A 332 -3.37 -8.09 1.81
CA GLY A 332 -4.22 -6.91 1.97
C GLY A 332 -5.26 -7.10 3.07
N VAL A 333 -6.20 -6.18 3.12
CA VAL A 333 -7.26 -6.15 4.11
C VAL A 333 -8.63 -6.06 3.46
N CYS A 334 -9.67 -6.43 4.20
CA CYS A 334 -11.06 -6.33 3.79
C CYS A 334 -11.87 -5.79 4.97
N ASN A 335 -12.81 -4.89 4.68
CA ASN A 335 -13.62 -4.22 5.70
C ASN A 335 -12.83 -3.40 6.72
N TYR A 336 -11.70 -2.82 6.32
CA TYR A 336 -10.96 -1.89 7.18
C TYR A 336 -11.47 -0.47 6.94
N SER A 337 -12.02 0.13 7.99
CA SER A 337 -12.36 1.56 8.00
C SER A 337 -11.12 2.43 8.14
N LYS A 338 -11.30 3.75 8.07
CA LYS A 338 -10.22 4.72 8.29
C LYS A 338 -9.52 4.50 9.63
N ARG A 339 -10.28 4.27 10.71
CA ARG A 339 -9.73 3.97 12.04
C ARG A 339 -8.77 2.78 12.03
N TYR A 340 -9.20 1.65 11.48
CA TYR A 340 -8.38 0.44 11.43
C TYR A 340 -7.14 0.61 10.54
N LEU A 341 -7.24 1.35 9.44
CA LEU A 341 -6.09 1.69 8.60
C LEU A 341 -5.09 2.59 9.33
N GLU A 342 -5.57 3.61 10.05
CA GLU A 342 -4.72 4.52 10.83
C GLU A 342 -4.01 3.82 11.99
N GLU A 343 -4.61 2.78 12.57
CA GLU A 343 -3.97 1.90 13.56
C GLU A 343 -2.93 0.95 12.93
N LEU A 344 -3.22 0.46 11.72
CA LEU A 344 -2.38 -0.55 11.06
C LEU A 344 -1.12 0.04 10.41
N LEU A 345 -1.27 1.12 9.66
CA LEU A 345 -0.20 1.67 8.82
C LEU A 345 1.09 2.02 9.58
N PRO A 346 1.06 2.56 10.81
CA PRO A 346 2.28 2.87 11.56
C PRO A 346 3.11 1.65 11.96
N VAL A 347 2.51 0.46 11.99
CA VAL A 347 3.18 -0.79 12.42
C VAL A 347 3.40 -1.79 11.30
N ALA A 348 2.81 -1.55 10.13
CA ALA A 348 2.96 -2.37 8.95
C ALA A 348 4.35 -2.18 8.31
N LYS A 349 5.10 -3.26 8.14
CA LYS A 349 6.34 -3.28 7.34
C LYS A 349 6.03 -3.33 5.86
N VAL A 350 4.94 -4.02 5.50
CA VAL A 350 4.39 -4.08 4.14
C VAL A 350 3.07 -3.33 4.16
N VAL A 351 2.94 -2.28 3.35
CA VAL A 351 1.67 -1.57 3.19
C VAL A 351 0.66 -2.53 2.53
N PRO A 352 -0.59 -2.65 3.04
CA PRO A 352 -1.61 -3.48 2.40
C PRO A 352 -1.76 -3.14 0.92
N ALA A 353 -1.67 -4.15 0.04
CA ALA A 353 -1.80 -3.89 -1.40
C ALA A 353 -3.23 -3.48 -1.78
N VAL A 354 -4.21 -4.03 -1.06
CA VAL A 354 -5.64 -3.85 -1.29
C VAL A 354 -6.38 -3.60 0.02
N ASN A 355 -7.39 -2.75 -0.02
CA ASN A 355 -8.51 -2.75 0.92
C ASN A 355 -9.81 -3.06 0.15
N GLN A 356 -10.40 -4.23 0.40
CA GLN A 356 -11.64 -4.65 -0.22
C GLN A 356 -12.85 -4.21 0.63
N ILE A 357 -13.73 -3.37 0.09
CA ILE A 357 -14.84 -2.74 0.82
C ILE A 357 -16.15 -2.73 0.02
N GLU A 358 -17.29 -2.59 0.70
CA GLU A 358 -18.57 -2.31 0.05
C GLU A 358 -18.50 -0.95 -0.64
N ASN A 359 -18.70 -0.88 -1.95
CA ASN A 359 -18.60 0.42 -2.63
C ASN A 359 -19.54 0.54 -3.82
N HIS A 360 -20.36 1.58 -3.77
CA HIS A 360 -21.39 1.90 -4.76
C HIS A 360 -21.90 3.32 -4.49
N PRO A 361 -22.69 3.93 -5.40
CA PRO A 361 -23.18 5.31 -5.22
C PRO A 361 -23.94 5.56 -3.90
N SER A 362 -24.64 4.58 -3.33
CA SER A 362 -25.30 4.75 -2.03
C SER A 362 -24.37 4.60 -0.80
N LEU A 363 -23.10 4.28 -1.02
CA LEU A 363 -22.07 4.10 0.01
C LEU A 363 -20.67 4.31 -0.60
N PRO A 364 -20.32 5.56 -0.99
CA PRO A 364 -19.11 5.85 -1.75
C PRO A 364 -17.82 5.76 -0.93
N GLN A 365 -17.92 5.85 0.41
CA GLN A 365 -16.82 5.73 1.39
C GLN A 365 -15.59 6.60 1.09
N ASP A 366 -15.81 7.88 0.73
CA ASP A 366 -14.77 8.76 0.18
C ASP A 366 -13.56 8.97 1.09
N GLU A 367 -13.73 8.99 2.42
CA GLU A 367 -12.62 9.11 3.36
C GLU A 367 -11.67 7.90 3.32
N ILE A 368 -12.21 6.69 3.17
CA ILE A 368 -11.44 5.45 3.09
C ILE A 368 -10.78 5.36 1.72
N VAL A 369 -11.51 5.68 0.65
CA VAL A 369 -10.96 5.70 -0.72
C VAL A 369 -9.82 6.71 -0.85
N SER A 370 -9.98 7.90 -0.28
CA SER A 370 -8.95 8.95 -0.33
C SER A 370 -7.70 8.55 0.46
N LEU A 371 -7.87 8.02 1.68
CA LEU A 371 -6.75 7.51 2.47
C LEU A 371 -6.02 6.37 1.76
N CYS A 372 -6.77 5.39 1.22
CA CYS A 372 -6.18 4.27 0.49
C CYS A 372 -5.38 4.76 -0.71
N LYS A 373 -5.94 5.70 -1.50
CA LYS A 373 -5.24 6.32 -2.62
C LYS A 373 -3.95 7.03 -2.20
N GLU A 374 -3.99 7.83 -1.13
CA GLU A 374 -2.81 8.53 -0.59
C GLU A 374 -1.70 7.55 -0.20
N LYS A 375 -2.07 6.41 0.39
CA LYS A 375 -1.12 5.38 0.87
C LYS A 375 -0.76 4.34 -0.19
N GLY A 376 -1.27 4.47 -1.41
CA GLY A 376 -1.02 3.51 -2.50
C GLY A 376 -1.70 2.15 -2.34
N ILE A 377 -2.77 2.09 -1.53
CA ILE A 377 -3.62 0.92 -1.30
C ILE A 377 -4.73 0.93 -2.35
N HIS A 378 -4.88 -0.17 -3.10
CA HIS A 378 -5.92 -0.28 -4.12
C HIS A 378 -7.29 -0.62 -3.51
N ILE A 379 -8.36 -0.06 -4.05
CA ILE A 379 -9.72 -0.39 -3.62
C ILE A 379 -10.30 -1.48 -4.51
N MET A 380 -10.77 -2.56 -3.87
CA MET A 380 -11.62 -3.56 -4.51
C MET A 380 -13.05 -3.43 -3.97
N SER A 381 -13.98 -3.03 -4.85
CA SER A 381 -15.38 -2.79 -4.55
C SER A 381 -16.18 -4.09 -4.61
N TYR A 382 -16.61 -4.60 -3.45
CA TYR A 382 -17.60 -5.68 -3.38
C TYR A 382 -19.03 -5.13 -3.29
N SER A 383 -20.02 -5.99 -3.56
CA SER A 383 -21.45 -5.65 -3.57
C SER A 383 -21.79 -4.42 -4.43
N PRO A 384 -21.26 -4.27 -5.66
CA PRO A 384 -21.44 -3.05 -6.46
C PRO A 384 -22.91 -2.73 -6.81
N PHE A 385 -23.81 -3.72 -6.66
CA PHE A 385 -25.25 -3.58 -6.88
C PHE A 385 -26.08 -3.34 -5.61
N GLY A 386 -25.45 -3.16 -4.45
CA GLY A 386 -26.15 -3.05 -3.16
C GLY A 386 -26.57 -4.38 -2.56
N SER A 387 -25.83 -5.45 -2.86
CA SER A 387 -26.15 -6.84 -2.49
C SER A 387 -27.49 -7.34 -3.06
N THR A 388 -27.84 -8.60 -2.80
CA THR A 388 -29.08 -9.22 -3.27
C THR A 388 -30.29 -8.46 -2.71
N GLY A 389 -31.16 -7.96 -3.59
CA GLY A 389 -32.35 -7.19 -3.20
C GLY A 389 -32.09 -5.71 -2.86
N GLY A 390 -30.89 -5.19 -3.14
CA GLY A 390 -30.59 -3.78 -3.00
C GLY A 390 -31.41 -2.88 -3.95
N PRO A 391 -31.80 -1.67 -3.53
CA PRO A 391 -32.62 -0.75 -4.33
C PRO A 391 -31.83 -0.04 -5.44
N LEU A 392 -30.50 -0.18 -5.47
CA LEU A 392 -29.60 0.53 -6.39
C LEU A 392 -29.96 0.31 -7.86
N MET A 393 -30.35 -0.92 -8.23
CA MET A 393 -30.77 -1.24 -9.60
C MET A 393 -32.02 -0.48 -10.06
N SER A 394 -32.80 0.05 -9.11
CA SER A 394 -34.05 0.80 -9.35
C SER A 394 -33.96 2.28 -8.98
N ALA A 395 -32.80 2.78 -8.54
CA ALA A 395 -32.67 4.19 -8.18
C ALA A 395 -32.82 5.06 -9.44
N SER A 396 -33.64 6.10 -9.34
CA SER A 396 -34.05 6.92 -10.50
C SER A 396 -32.87 7.54 -11.26
N VAL A 397 -31.84 7.99 -10.54
CA VAL A 397 -30.60 8.54 -11.15
C VAL A 397 -29.85 7.48 -11.97
N ILE A 398 -29.76 6.25 -11.45
CA ILE A 398 -29.06 5.14 -12.13
C ILE A 398 -29.83 4.72 -13.38
N VAL A 399 -31.17 4.61 -13.26
CA VAL A 399 -32.04 4.25 -14.39
C VAL A 399 -31.95 5.29 -15.50
N LYS A 400 -31.99 6.59 -15.17
CA LYS A 400 -31.87 7.67 -16.17
C LYS A 400 -30.53 7.65 -16.91
N ILE A 401 -29.42 7.42 -16.20
CA ILE A 401 -28.10 7.29 -16.83
C ILE A 401 -28.06 6.03 -17.72
N ALA A 402 -28.64 4.92 -17.25
CA ALA A 402 -28.72 3.69 -18.03
C ALA A 402 -29.51 3.89 -19.33
N GLU A 403 -30.65 4.60 -19.28
CA GLU A 403 -31.45 4.99 -20.45
C GLU A 403 -30.68 5.91 -21.40
N LYS A 404 -29.99 6.93 -20.87
CA LYS A 404 -29.14 7.86 -21.66
C LYS A 404 -28.11 7.11 -22.51
N HIS A 405 -27.51 6.05 -21.95
CA HIS A 405 -26.46 5.27 -22.61
C HIS A 405 -26.96 4.00 -23.31
N GLY A 406 -28.24 3.66 -23.22
CA GLY A 406 -28.79 2.44 -23.80
C GLY A 406 -28.23 1.14 -23.18
N VAL A 407 -27.87 1.17 -21.89
CA VAL A 407 -27.29 0.02 -21.15
C VAL A 407 -28.15 -0.35 -19.94
N SER A 408 -27.76 -1.40 -19.21
CA SER A 408 -28.44 -1.79 -17.97
C SER A 408 -28.01 -0.91 -16.78
N PRO A 409 -28.86 -0.73 -15.74
CA PRO A 409 -28.45 -0.11 -14.47
C PRO A 409 -27.20 -0.76 -13.85
N GLY A 410 -27.05 -2.07 -14.01
CA GLY A 410 -25.86 -2.81 -13.58
C GLY A 410 -24.59 -2.30 -14.26
N THR A 411 -24.64 -2.06 -15.57
CA THR A 411 -23.51 -1.52 -16.35
C THR A 411 -23.08 -0.17 -15.80
N VAL A 412 -24.02 0.73 -15.47
CA VAL A 412 -23.73 2.03 -14.85
C VAL A 412 -23.04 1.87 -13.50
N LEU A 413 -23.53 0.96 -12.65
CA LEU A 413 -22.96 0.69 -11.32
C LEU A 413 -21.54 0.11 -11.36
N LEU A 414 -21.25 -0.76 -12.33
CA LEU A 414 -19.90 -1.24 -12.57
C LEU A 414 -19.01 -0.13 -13.10
N SER A 415 -19.52 0.65 -14.05
CA SER A 415 -18.80 1.77 -14.67
C SER A 415 -18.41 2.84 -13.66
N TYR A 416 -19.29 3.16 -12.70
CA TYR A 416 -19.01 4.08 -11.60
C TYR A 416 -17.79 3.66 -10.77
N ASN A 417 -17.69 2.39 -10.39
CA ASN A 417 -16.53 1.91 -9.63
C ASN A 417 -15.25 1.99 -10.49
N THR A 418 -15.31 1.52 -11.73
CA THR A 418 -14.14 1.57 -12.62
C THR A 418 -13.70 2.99 -12.96
N SER A 419 -14.61 3.95 -13.10
CA SER A 419 -14.27 5.36 -13.36
C SER A 419 -13.59 6.03 -12.18
N ARG A 420 -13.79 5.51 -10.97
CA ARG A 420 -13.08 5.93 -9.75
C ARG A 420 -11.70 5.26 -9.59
N GLY A 421 -11.31 4.42 -10.54
CA GLY A 421 -10.05 3.67 -10.50
C GLY A 421 -10.07 2.50 -9.53
N THR A 422 -11.26 1.98 -9.16
CA THR A 422 -11.39 0.80 -8.31
C THR A 422 -11.68 -0.44 -9.14
N THR A 423 -11.31 -1.61 -8.60
CA THR A 423 -11.70 -2.89 -9.21
C THR A 423 -13.05 -3.33 -8.67
N VAL A 424 -13.92 -3.84 -9.54
CA VAL A 424 -15.30 -4.18 -9.17
C VAL A 424 -15.56 -5.68 -9.21
N LEU A 425 -16.29 -6.19 -8.21
CA LEU A 425 -16.55 -7.62 -8.01
C LEU A 425 -18.06 -7.99 -8.14
N PRO A 426 -18.67 -7.92 -9.34
CA PRO A 426 -20.02 -8.40 -9.56
C PRO A 426 -20.12 -9.92 -9.49
N LYS A 427 -20.87 -10.41 -8.51
CA LYS A 427 -21.24 -11.83 -8.44
C LYS A 427 -22.37 -12.16 -9.42
N SER A 428 -22.22 -13.26 -10.16
CA SER A 428 -23.35 -13.93 -10.81
C SER A 428 -23.08 -15.41 -11.07
N THR A 429 -24.14 -16.21 -11.07
CA THR A 429 -24.14 -17.62 -11.52
C THR A 429 -24.85 -17.80 -12.86
N SER A 430 -25.41 -16.73 -13.43
CA SER A 430 -26.05 -16.73 -14.75
C SER A 430 -25.02 -16.36 -15.81
N THR A 431 -24.85 -17.23 -16.80
CA THR A 431 -23.90 -17.04 -17.92
C THR A 431 -24.13 -15.72 -18.66
N ASP A 432 -25.39 -15.34 -18.89
CA ASP A 432 -25.74 -14.10 -19.59
C ASP A 432 -25.34 -12.87 -18.78
N ARG A 433 -25.58 -12.90 -17.46
CA ARG A 433 -25.14 -11.82 -16.57
C ARG A 433 -23.63 -11.78 -16.41
N ILE A 434 -22.95 -12.93 -16.37
CA ILE A 434 -21.48 -13.00 -16.37
C ILE A 434 -20.94 -12.29 -17.62
N LYS A 435 -21.46 -12.58 -18.81
CA LYS A 435 -21.05 -11.86 -20.03
C LYS A 435 -21.40 -10.38 -20.00
N ALA A 436 -22.60 -10.02 -19.55
CA ALA A 436 -23.04 -8.63 -19.49
C ALA A 436 -22.20 -7.80 -18.51
N ASN A 437 -21.78 -8.40 -17.38
CA ASN A 437 -20.97 -7.73 -16.38
C ASN A 437 -19.54 -7.40 -16.86
N LEU A 438 -19.11 -7.96 -18.00
CA LEU A 438 -17.85 -7.57 -18.65
C LEU A 438 -17.92 -6.19 -19.31
N GLN A 439 -19.12 -5.68 -19.54
CA GLN A 439 -19.34 -4.42 -20.22
C GLN A 439 -19.30 -3.28 -19.21
N THR A 440 -18.46 -2.30 -19.51
CA THR A 440 -18.43 -1.00 -18.85
C THR A 440 -18.54 0.09 -19.90
N ILE A 441 -19.05 1.25 -19.50
CA ILE A 441 -19.15 2.44 -20.33
C ILE A 441 -18.30 3.55 -19.73
N LYS A 442 -17.90 4.51 -20.56
CA LYS A 442 -17.33 5.76 -20.07
C LYS A 442 -18.48 6.67 -19.63
N LEU A 443 -18.56 6.91 -18.32
CA LEU A 443 -19.45 7.93 -17.75
C LEU A 443 -18.87 9.31 -18.03
N ASP A 444 -19.69 10.24 -18.49
CA ASP A 444 -19.29 11.63 -18.70
C ASP A 444 -19.36 12.45 -17.40
N ASP A 445 -18.91 13.71 -17.46
CA ASP A 445 -18.85 14.57 -16.28
C ASP A 445 -20.25 14.85 -15.69
N GLU A 446 -21.30 14.87 -16.50
CA GLU A 446 -22.68 15.07 -16.06
C GLU A 446 -23.22 13.82 -15.35
N ASP A 447 -22.92 12.63 -15.87
CA ASP A 447 -23.28 11.36 -15.23
C ASP A 447 -22.61 11.23 -13.86
N LEU A 448 -21.29 11.49 -13.82
CA LEU A 448 -20.52 11.44 -12.58
C LEU A 448 -21.00 12.48 -11.58
N LYS A 449 -21.32 13.70 -12.03
CA LYS A 449 -21.93 14.72 -11.18
C LYS A 449 -23.27 14.24 -10.62
N SER A 450 -24.14 13.66 -11.45
CA SER A 450 -25.45 13.16 -11.01
C SER A 450 -25.33 12.06 -9.95
N LEU A 451 -24.37 11.15 -10.11
CA LEU A 451 -24.08 10.10 -9.12
C LEU A 451 -23.50 10.67 -7.81
N ASN A 452 -22.64 11.68 -7.91
CA ASN A 452 -22.08 12.37 -6.74
C ASN A 452 -23.15 13.17 -5.99
N ASP A 453 -24.03 13.89 -6.71
CA ASP A 453 -25.15 14.61 -6.12
C ASP A 453 -26.11 13.64 -5.40
N TYR A 454 -26.39 12.48 -6.00
CA TYR A 454 -27.17 11.42 -5.35
C TYR A 454 -26.51 10.91 -4.06
N SER A 455 -25.18 10.68 -4.10
CA SER A 455 -24.42 10.26 -2.93
C SER A 455 -24.45 11.33 -1.81
N ALA A 456 -24.31 12.60 -2.18
CA ALA A 456 -24.34 13.74 -1.27
C ALA A 456 -25.74 13.95 -0.63
N ASP A 457 -26.81 13.76 -1.40
CA ASP A 457 -28.19 13.81 -0.90
C ASP A 457 -28.44 12.72 0.16
N LEU A 458 -27.98 11.48 -0.09
CA LEU A 458 -28.06 10.40 0.90
C LEU A 458 -27.25 10.72 2.16
N ALA A 459 -26.04 11.29 2.01
CA ALA A 459 -25.22 11.70 3.15
C ALA A 459 -25.93 12.77 3.99
N ALA A 460 -26.50 13.79 3.34
CA ALA A 460 -27.19 14.88 4.01
C ALA A 460 -28.43 14.42 4.79
N LYS A 461 -29.07 13.34 4.34
CA LYS A 461 -30.22 12.70 5.01
C LYS A 461 -29.83 11.62 6.01
N ASN A 462 -28.54 11.31 6.15
CA ASN A 462 -28.04 10.18 6.93
C ASN A 462 -28.66 8.83 6.49
N GLU A 463 -28.83 8.65 5.18
CA GLU A 463 -29.47 7.49 4.55
C GLU A 463 -28.47 6.53 3.89
N PHE A 464 -27.17 6.70 4.14
CA PHE A 464 -26.19 5.72 3.72
C PHE A 464 -26.51 4.35 4.30
N LYS A 465 -26.58 3.36 3.40
CA LYS A 465 -26.93 2.00 3.77
C LYS A 465 -25.82 1.07 3.35
N ARG A 466 -25.14 0.54 4.36
CA ARG A 466 -24.29 -0.63 4.25
C ARG A 466 -25.11 -1.90 4.41
N TYR A 467 -25.04 -2.75 3.39
CA TYR A 467 -25.77 -4.02 3.30
C TYR A 467 -24.97 -5.18 3.90
N VAL A 468 -23.64 -5.08 3.90
CA VAL A 468 -22.74 -6.09 4.47
C VAL A 468 -22.15 -5.55 5.77
N TYR A 469 -22.85 -5.80 6.87
CA TYR A 469 -22.37 -5.53 8.21
C TYR A 469 -22.76 -6.69 9.13
N PRO A 470 -21.80 -7.53 9.55
CA PRO A 470 -22.12 -8.72 10.31
C PRO A 470 -22.55 -8.36 11.74
N PRO A 471 -23.51 -9.08 12.35
CA PRO A 471 -24.01 -8.83 13.70
C PRO A 471 -23.03 -9.35 14.77
N PHE A 472 -21.77 -8.94 14.69
CA PHE A 472 -20.71 -9.38 15.61
C PHE A 472 -20.69 -8.59 16.92
N GLY A 473 -21.47 -7.51 17.04
CA GLY A 473 -21.43 -6.65 18.22
C GLY A 473 -20.07 -5.94 18.38
N ILE A 474 -19.46 -5.60 17.25
CA ILE A 474 -18.22 -4.81 17.14
C ILE A 474 -18.57 -3.56 16.35
N ASP A 475 -18.12 -2.42 16.83
CA ASP A 475 -18.05 -1.20 16.02
C ASP A 475 -16.80 -1.31 15.14
N PHE A 476 -16.98 -1.40 13.82
CA PHE A 476 -15.87 -1.44 12.88
C PHE A 476 -15.38 -0.04 12.46
N GLY A 477 -15.91 1.03 13.07
CA GLY A 477 -15.46 2.41 12.84
C GLY A 477 -15.89 2.96 11.49
N PHE A 478 -17.00 2.45 10.96
CA PHE A 478 -17.62 2.99 9.75
C PHE A 478 -18.63 4.06 10.16
N PRO A 479 -18.52 5.31 9.68
CA PRO A 479 -19.39 6.41 10.11
C PRO A 479 -20.89 6.15 9.93
N ASP A 480 -21.28 5.29 8.98
CA ASP A 480 -22.67 4.89 8.74
C ASP A 480 -23.22 3.87 9.76
N LYS A 481 -22.41 3.43 10.73
CA LYS A 481 -22.75 2.45 11.77
C LYS A 481 -22.33 2.86 13.19
N SER A 482 -21.48 3.89 13.32
CA SER A 482 -20.93 4.35 14.60
C SER A 482 -21.82 5.34 15.34
#